data_AF-A0A6B3GLU8-F1
#
_entry.id   AF-A0A6B3GLU8-F1
#
_cell.length_a   1.000
_cell.length_b   1.000
_cell.length_c   1.000
_cell.angle_alpha   90.00
_cell.angle_beta   90.00
_cell.angle_gamma   90.00
#
_symmetry.space_group_name_H-M   'P 1'
#
loop_
_entity.id
_entity.type
_entity.pdbx_description
1 polymer ?
#
loop_
_entity_poly.entity_id
_entity_poly.type
_entity_poly.pdbx_seq_one_letter_code
_entity_poly.pdbx_strand_id
1 'polypeptide(L)'
;MPKDAARNREQPLRGTGGLLLCRAGPDAVAPAAGLLRRPLLLAPAGPGWSALVPYDLSWQGDEEPVDLVLTGWATALAVGAPWPVLALWWDADRAGFGLASGVRRSVGYVWLADGTPAGEDEAMRTFAARLGLDPVFAVAALDGLTRPDPEADAAARLRGVLAVLAHA
;
A
#
# COMPACT_ATOMS: atom_id res chain seq x y z
N MET A 1 28.96 -7.30 25.73
CA MET A 1 28.52 -6.06 25.03
C MET A 1 27.55 -6.48 23.94
N PRO A 2 26.27 -6.08 23.94
CA PRO A 2 25.31 -6.62 22.99
C PRO A 2 25.54 -5.98 21.62
N LYS A 3 25.94 -6.82 20.65
CA LYS A 3 26.05 -6.51 19.21
C LYS A 3 24.68 -6.42 18.52
N ASP A 4 23.60 -6.63 19.27
CA ASP A 4 22.24 -6.82 18.73
C ASP A 4 21.49 -5.50 18.48
N ALA A 5 21.89 -4.39 19.12
CA ALA A 5 21.22 -3.10 18.96
C ALA A 5 21.53 -2.41 17.60
N ALA A 6 22.66 -2.73 16.98
CA ALA A 6 23.04 -2.16 15.68
C ALA A 6 22.41 -2.92 14.50
N ARG A 7 22.21 -4.24 14.62
CA ARG A 7 21.66 -5.11 13.55
C ARG A 7 20.16 -4.89 13.29
N ASN A 8 19.46 -4.17 14.18
CA ASN A 8 18.02 -3.92 14.06
C ASN A 8 17.68 -2.65 13.25
N ARG A 9 18.68 -1.86 12.83
CA ARG A 9 18.48 -0.67 11.98
C ARG A 9 18.54 -0.98 10.47
N GLU A 10 18.88 -2.21 10.11
CA GLU A 10 19.14 -2.66 8.72
C GLU A 10 18.36 -3.93 8.35
N GLN A 11 17.20 -4.20 8.97
CA GLN A 11 16.37 -5.33 8.55
C GLN A 11 15.28 -4.87 7.60
N PRO A 12 15.43 -5.08 6.27
CA PRO A 12 14.30 -5.04 5.35
C PRO A 12 13.20 -5.97 5.90
N LEU A 13 11.95 -5.51 5.81
CA LEU A 13 10.72 -6.10 6.36
C LEU A 13 10.80 -7.63 6.55
N ARG A 14 11.26 -8.10 7.71
CA ARG A 14 11.27 -9.54 8.05
C ARG A 14 9.88 -9.97 8.53
N GLY A 15 8.91 -9.99 7.63
CA GLY A 15 7.58 -10.51 7.90
C GLY A 15 6.56 -10.05 6.89
N THR A 16 5.66 -10.95 6.50
CA THR A 16 4.54 -10.66 5.59
C THR A 16 3.53 -9.73 6.26
N GLY A 17 3.07 -8.71 5.53
CA GLY A 17 2.17 -7.71 6.09
C GLY A 17 1.52 -6.82 5.04
N GLY A 18 0.61 -5.99 5.50
CA GLY A 18 -0.08 -5.04 4.65
C GLY A 18 -1.00 -4.12 5.46
N LEU A 19 -1.48 -3.07 4.81
CA LEU A 19 -2.49 -2.16 5.34
C LEU A 19 -3.31 -1.57 4.19
N LEU A 20 -4.45 -0.98 4.52
CA LEU A 20 -5.28 -0.26 3.56
C LEU A 20 -5.28 1.24 3.93
N LEU A 21 -5.10 2.10 2.94
CA LEU A 21 -5.34 3.54 3.05
C LEU A 21 -6.65 3.89 2.33
N CYS A 22 -7.61 4.40 3.09
CA CYS A 22 -8.91 4.82 2.62
C CYS A 22 -8.90 6.34 2.45
N ARG A 23 -9.29 6.86 1.29
CA ARG A 23 -9.38 8.32 1.06
C ARG A 23 -10.67 8.92 1.64
N ALA A 24 -10.86 8.70 2.93
CA ALA A 24 -11.94 9.23 3.74
C ALA A 24 -11.51 9.29 5.22
N GLY A 25 -12.21 10.13 6.00
CA GLY A 25 -12.01 10.19 7.45
C GLY A 25 -12.59 8.97 8.19
N PRO A 26 -12.18 8.72 9.45
CA PRO A 26 -12.53 7.50 10.19
C PRO A 26 -14.04 7.23 10.27
N ASP A 27 -14.86 8.27 10.47
CA ASP A 27 -16.31 8.15 10.61
C ASP A 27 -16.98 7.56 9.35
N ALA A 28 -16.45 7.87 8.17
CA ALA A 28 -16.93 7.32 6.90
C ALA A 28 -16.37 5.92 6.63
N VAL A 29 -15.19 5.59 7.16
CA VAL A 29 -14.51 4.31 6.93
C VAL A 29 -15.04 3.22 7.87
N ALA A 30 -15.36 3.54 9.12
CA ALA A 30 -15.74 2.57 10.14
C ALA A 30 -16.92 1.66 9.73
N PRO A 31 -18.04 2.17 9.14
CA PRO A 31 -19.14 1.32 8.71
C PRO A 31 -18.73 0.34 7.60
N ALA A 32 -17.92 0.80 6.63
CA ALA A 32 -17.45 -0.03 5.52
C ALA A 32 -16.46 -1.10 6.00
N ALA A 33 -15.55 -0.74 6.91
CA ALA A 33 -14.59 -1.66 7.52
C ALA A 33 -15.28 -2.82 8.26
N GLY A 34 -16.41 -2.54 8.94
CA GLY A 34 -17.22 -3.56 9.60
C GLY A 34 -17.74 -4.66 8.67
N LEU A 35 -17.96 -4.34 7.38
CA LEU A 35 -18.43 -5.31 6.38
C LEU A 35 -17.37 -6.34 5.99
N LEU A 36 -16.08 -6.02 6.16
CA LEU A 36 -15.00 -6.98 5.93
C LEU A 36 -15.04 -8.13 6.94
N ARG A 37 -15.70 -7.96 8.09
CA ARG A 37 -15.79 -8.95 9.18
C ARG A 37 -14.40 -9.47 9.61
N ARG A 38 -13.42 -8.56 9.63
CA ARG A 38 -12.05 -8.82 10.08
C ARG A 38 -11.68 -7.89 11.23
N PRO A 39 -10.83 -8.34 12.17
CA PRO A 39 -10.30 -7.46 13.21
C PRO A 39 -9.28 -6.48 12.57
N LEU A 40 -9.70 -5.23 12.40
CA LEU A 40 -8.89 -4.16 11.82
C LEU A 40 -8.79 -3.00 12.82
N LEU A 41 -7.58 -2.45 12.97
CA LEU A 41 -7.34 -1.19 13.65
C LEU A 41 -7.60 -0.05 12.67
N LEU A 42 -8.45 0.91 13.04
CA LEU A 42 -8.74 2.12 12.28
C LEU A 42 -8.05 3.32 12.93
N ALA A 43 -7.26 4.06 12.15
CA ALA A 43 -6.59 5.27 12.61
C ALA A 43 -6.62 6.38 11.53
N PRO A 44 -6.60 7.67 11.91
CA PRO A 44 -6.32 8.75 10.97
C PRO A 44 -4.94 8.59 10.32
N ALA A 45 -4.81 8.91 9.03
CA ALA A 45 -3.58 8.76 8.26
C ALA A 45 -3.17 10.04 7.51
N GLY A 46 -3.56 11.20 8.03
CA GLY A 46 -3.35 12.51 7.40
C GLY A 46 -4.65 13.11 6.85
N PRO A 47 -4.59 14.32 6.27
CA PRO A 47 -5.77 15.03 5.78
C PRO A 47 -6.56 14.19 4.77
N GLY A 48 -7.81 13.84 5.10
CA GLY A 48 -8.69 13.08 4.21
C GLY A 48 -8.34 11.59 4.06
N TRP A 49 -7.45 11.04 4.89
CA TRP A 49 -7.05 9.64 4.85
C TRP A 49 -7.26 8.93 6.19
N SER A 50 -7.61 7.65 6.12
CA SER A 50 -7.59 6.74 7.25
C SER A 50 -6.83 5.47 6.89
N ALA A 51 -6.14 4.88 7.86
CA ALA A 51 -5.48 3.59 7.74
C ALA A 51 -6.33 2.51 8.41
N LEU A 52 -6.50 1.38 7.72
CA LEU A 52 -6.95 0.12 8.29
C LEU A 52 -5.77 -0.84 8.34
N VAL A 53 -5.39 -1.25 9.55
CA VAL A 53 -4.27 -2.17 9.79
C VAL A 53 -4.83 -3.49 10.31
N PRO A 54 -4.50 -4.64 9.71
CA PRO A 54 -4.86 -5.95 10.25
C PRO A 54 -4.36 -6.08 11.69
N TYR A 55 -5.25 -6.45 12.62
CA TYR A 55 -4.90 -6.54 14.04
C TYR A 55 -3.87 -7.63 14.33
N ASP A 56 -3.98 -8.75 13.62
CA ASP A 56 -3.07 -9.87 13.71
C ASP A 56 -2.78 -10.43 12.31
N LEU A 57 -1.93 -11.45 12.28
CA LEU A 57 -1.55 -12.19 11.09
C LEU A 57 -2.45 -13.42 10.87
N SER A 58 -3.63 -13.52 11.50
CA SER A 58 -4.52 -14.68 11.36
C SER A 58 -5.06 -14.88 9.93
N TRP A 59 -4.90 -13.87 9.07
CA TRP A 59 -5.14 -13.95 7.62
C TRP A 59 -4.02 -14.68 6.86
N GLN A 60 -2.87 -14.97 7.49
CA GLN A 60 -1.77 -15.74 6.92
C GLN A 60 -2.04 -17.26 6.90
N GLY A 61 -3.30 -17.69 6.89
CA GLY A 61 -3.69 -19.09 6.76
C GLY A 61 -3.26 -19.68 5.43
N ASP A 62 -2.04 -20.23 5.43
CA ASP A 62 -1.31 -21.16 4.57
C ASP A 62 -1.34 -21.11 3.03
N GLU A 63 -2.21 -20.39 2.31
CA GLU A 63 -2.17 -20.48 0.83
C GLU A 63 -2.40 -19.19 0.04
N GLU A 64 -3.11 -18.18 0.57
CA GLU A 64 -3.44 -16.99 -0.24
C GLU A 64 -2.34 -15.92 -0.18
N PRO A 65 -1.78 -15.50 -1.33
CA PRO A 65 -0.80 -14.42 -1.40
C PRO A 65 -1.31 -13.11 -0.77
N VAL A 66 -0.45 -12.44 -0.01
CA VAL A 66 -0.80 -11.19 0.71
C VAL A 66 -1.34 -10.10 -0.23
N ASP A 67 -0.82 -10.02 -1.45
CA ASP A 67 -1.26 -9.06 -2.45
C ASP A 67 -2.71 -9.30 -2.88
N LEU A 68 -3.13 -10.57 -3.04
CA LEU A 68 -4.50 -10.93 -3.37
C LEU A 68 -5.45 -10.62 -2.21
N VAL A 69 -5.08 -10.96 -0.98
CA VAL A 69 -5.91 -10.70 0.22
C VAL A 69 -6.18 -9.19 0.37
N LEU A 70 -5.12 -8.38 0.39
CA LEU A 70 -5.22 -6.94 0.62
C LEU A 70 -5.92 -6.23 -0.56
N THR A 71 -5.65 -6.66 -1.81
CA THR A 71 -6.35 -6.12 -2.99
C THR A 71 -7.83 -6.49 -3.00
N GLY A 72 -8.17 -7.70 -2.55
CA GLY A 72 -9.55 -8.15 -2.38
C GLY A 72 -10.30 -7.29 -1.37
N TRP A 73 -9.69 -7.00 -0.21
CA TRP A 73 -10.29 -6.12 0.80
C TRP A 73 -10.43 -4.68 0.30
N ALA A 74 -9.41 -4.14 -0.39
CA ALA A 74 -9.50 -2.82 -1.00
C ALA A 74 -10.65 -2.73 -2.00
N THR A 75 -10.83 -3.78 -2.83
CA THR A 75 -11.93 -3.86 -3.80
C THR A 75 -13.29 -3.92 -3.11
N ALA A 76 -13.44 -4.79 -2.10
CA ALA A 76 -14.67 -4.90 -1.34
C ALA A 76 -15.08 -3.57 -0.68
N LEU A 77 -14.13 -2.83 -0.11
CA LEU A 77 -14.38 -1.49 0.44
C LEU A 77 -14.73 -0.48 -0.66
N ALA A 78 -13.96 -0.46 -1.76
CA ALA A 78 -14.15 0.51 -2.84
C ALA A 78 -15.47 0.34 -3.60
N VAL A 79 -16.04 -0.87 -3.65
CA VAL A 79 -17.37 -1.11 -4.26
C VAL A 79 -18.48 -0.50 -3.42
N GLY A 80 -18.37 -0.54 -2.10
CA GLY A 80 -19.36 -0.01 -1.16
C GLY A 80 -19.21 1.47 -0.82
N ALA A 81 -18.19 2.15 -1.36
CA ALA A 81 -17.81 3.49 -0.95
C ALA A 81 -17.50 4.41 -2.15
N PRO A 82 -17.77 5.72 -2.04
CA PRO A 82 -17.47 6.69 -3.11
C PRO A 82 -16.00 7.10 -3.17
N TRP A 83 -15.15 6.57 -2.28
CA TRP A 83 -13.74 6.93 -2.15
C TRP A 83 -12.81 5.77 -2.54
N PRO A 84 -11.63 6.06 -3.13
CA PRO A 84 -10.65 5.04 -3.47
C PRO A 84 -9.99 4.42 -2.24
N VAL A 85 -9.52 3.17 -2.39
CA VAL A 85 -8.80 2.40 -1.37
C VAL A 85 -7.49 1.89 -1.94
N LEU A 86 -6.40 2.21 -1.25
CA LEU A 86 -5.05 1.76 -1.58
C LEU A 86 -4.63 0.64 -0.65
N ALA A 87 -4.49 -0.57 -1.19
CA ALA A 87 -3.78 -1.66 -0.53
C ALA A 87 -2.28 -1.45 -0.63
N LEU A 88 -1.57 -1.51 0.49
CA LEU A 88 -0.12 -1.63 0.58
C LEU A 88 0.20 -2.99 1.16
N TRP A 89 1.17 -3.70 0.59
CA TRP A 89 1.51 -5.06 1.02
C TRP A 89 3.00 -5.35 0.81
N TRP A 90 3.50 -6.30 1.58
CA TRP A 90 4.87 -6.79 1.50
C TRP A 90 4.96 -8.24 2.00
N ASP A 91 5.88 -8.99 1.41
CA ASP A 91 6.29 -10.32 1.84
C ASP A 91 7.83 -10.42 1.80
N ALA A 92 8.37 -11.64 1.90
CA ALA A 92 9.82 -11.85 1.88
C ALA A 92 10.48 -11.52 0.52
N ASP A 93 9.71 -11.60 -0.56
CA ASP A 93 10.21 -11.58 -1.94
C ASP A 93 9.81 -10.31 -2.68
N ARG A 94 8.74 -9.62 -2.25
CA ARG A 94 8.11 -8.53 -2.98
C ARG A 94 7.43 -7.53 -2.05
N ALA A 95 7.25 -6.33 -2.57
CA ALA A 95 6.34 -5.35 -1.99
C ALA A 95 5.61 -4.58 -3.08
N GLY A 96 4.44 -4.06 -2.79
CA GLY A 96 3.66 -3.39 -3.80
C GLY A 96 2.40 -2.73 -3.27
N PHE A 97 1.63 -2.23 -4.21
CA PHE A 97 0.35 -1.61 -3.92
C PHE A 97 -0.72 -1.95 -4.97
N GLY A 98 -1.98 -1.81 -4.58
CA GLY A 98 -3.14 -1.90 -5.46
C GLY A 98 -4.17 -0.83 -5.09
N LEU A 99 -4.61 -0.05 -6.07
CA LEU A 99 -5.63 0.97 -5.92
C LEU A 99 -6.96 0.50 -6.52
N ALA A 100 -7.96 0.35 -5.65
CA ALA A 100 -9.35 0.08 -6.01
C ALA A 100 -10.19 1.36 -5.96
N SER A 101 -11.14 1.50 -6.89
CA SER A 101 -12.06 2.65 -6.95
C SER A 101 -13.37 2.25 -7.63
N GLY A 102 -14.42 2.04 -6.84
CA GLY A 102 -15.70 1.54 -7.33
C GLY A 102 -15.55 0.19 -8.04
N VAL A 103 -16.18 0.09 -9.21
CA VAL A 103 -16.14 -1.09 -10.09
C VAL A 103 -15.03 -1.05 -11.15
N ARG A 104 -14.14 -0.05 -11.11
CA ARG A 104 -13.06 0.08 -12.10
C ARG A 104 -12.00 -0.99 -11.86
N ARG A 105 -11.37 -1.49 -12.93
CA ARG A 105 -10.20 -2.39 -12.84
C ARG A 105 -9.14 -1.75 -11.93
N SER A 106 -8.71 -2.45 -10.89
CA SER A 106 -7.64 -1.97 -9.99
C SER A 106 -6.34 -1.69 -10.76
N VAL A 107 -5.57 -0.71 -10.29
CA VAL A 107 -4.23 -0.41 -10.80
C VAL A 107 -3.23 -0.65 -9.69
N GLY A 108 -2.10 -1.27 -9.97
CA GLY A 108 -1.11 -1.60 -8.96
C GLY A 108 0.30 -1.65 -9.53
N TYR A 109 1.28 -1.64 -8.63
CA TYR A 109 2.69 -1.77 -8.97
C TYR A 109 3.39 -2.65 -7.95
N VAL A 110 4.42 -3.35 -8.40
CA VAL A 110 5.17 -4.31 -7.59
C VAL A 110 6.67 -4.11 -7.80
N TRP A 111 7.41 -4.25 -6.71
CA TRP A 111 8.87 -4.37 -6.70
C TRP A 111 9.27 -5.72 -6.12
N LEU A 112 10.35 -6.30 -6.62
CA LEU A 112 11.04 -7.41 -5.95
C LEU A 112 11.71 -6.90 -4.66
N ALA A 113 12.15 -7.81 -3.80
CA ALA A 113 12.72 -7.50 -2.48
C ALA A 113 13.87 -6.48 -2.54
N ASP A 114 14.71 -6.57 -3.57
CA ASP A 114 15.83 -5.65 -3.82
C ASP A 114 15.41 -4.29 -4.42
N GLY A 115 14.10 -4.07 -4.60
CA GLY A 115 13.54 -2.87 -5.19
C GLY A 115 13.53 -2.86 -6.72
N THR A 116 13.88 -3.98 -7.36
CA THR A 116 13.76 -4.11 -8.82
C THR A 116 12.31 -3.92 -9.24
N PRO A 117 12.02 -2.99 -10.16
CA PRO A 117 10.66 -2.77 -10.65
C PRO A 117 10.15 -3.99 -11.42
N ALA A 118 8.94 -4.44 -11.10
CA ALA A 118 8.30 -5.62 -11.69
C ALA A 118 6.86 -5.33 -12.20
N GLY A 119 6.44 -4.06 -12.21
CA GLY A 119 5.15 -3.60 -12.71
C GLY A 119 5.26 -2.84 -14.03
N GLU A 120 4.10 -2.56 -14.65
CA GLU A 120 4.01 -1.73 -15.86
C GLU A 120 4.16 -0.24 -15.53
N ASP A 121 5.03 0.49 -16.23
CA ASP A 121 5.27 1.92 -15.97
C ASP A 121 4.00 2.79 -16.09
N GLU A 122 3.08 2.43 -16.98
CA GLU A 122 1.79 3.13 -17.15
C GLU A 122 0.90 3.08 -15.89
N ALA A 123 1.15 2.11 -14.99
CA ALA A 123 0.41 1.99 -13.75
C ALA A 123 0.62 3.20 -12.83
N MET A 124 1.81 3.82 -12.80
CA MET A 124 2.08 4.99 -11.95
C MET A 124 1.26 6.21 -12.39
N ARG A 125 1.18 6.44 -13.69
CA ARG A 125 0.39 7.54 -14.28
C ARG A 125 -1.11 7.34 -14.04
N THR A 126 -1.59 6.11 -14.22
CA THR A 126 -2.98 5.75 -13.96
C THR A 126 -3.33 5.86 -12.47
N PHE A 127 -2.42 5.45 -11.58
CA PHE A 127 -2.54 5.59 -10.13
C PHE A 127 -2.65 7.06 -9.73
N ALA A 128 -1.75 7.92 -10.21
CA ALA A 128 -1.76 9.35 -9.94
C ALA A 128 -3.05 10.02 -10.43
N ALA A 129 -3.47 9.73 -11.66
CA ALA A 129 -4.68 10.29 -12.25
C ALA A 129 -5.95 9.93 -11.45
N ARG A 130 -6.05 8.68 -10.98
CA ARG A 130 -7.21 8.22 -10.18
C ARG A 130 -7.27 8.83 -8.78
N LEU A 131 -6.12 9.18 -8.23
CA LEU A 131 -6.03 9.91 -6.98
C LEU A 131 -6.06 11.44 -7.18
N GLY A 132 -6.15 11.94 -8.42
CA GLY A 132 -6.10 13.37 -8.70
C GLY A 132 -4.84 14.03 -8.16
N LEU A 133 -3.70 13.33 -8.17
CA LEU A 133 -2.42 13.88 -7.76
C LEU A 133 -1.92 14.89 -8.80
N ASP A 134 -1.01 15.78 -8.37
CA ASP A 134 -0.41 16.76 -9.26
C ASP A 134 0.23 16.07 -10.50
N PRO A 135 -0.17 16.45 -11.73
CA PRO A 135 0.23 15.75 -12.93
C PRO A 135 1.71 15.97 -13.32
N VAL A 136 2.43 16.85 -12.61
CA VAL A 136 3.82 17.20 -12.90
C VAL A 136 4.75 16.63 -11.83
N PHE A 137 4.68 17.16 -10.61
CA PHE A 137 5.57 16.82 -9.52
C PHE A 137 5.28 15.44 -8.94
N ALA A 138 4.00 15.10 -8.69
CA ALA A 138 3.67 13.80 -8.12
C ALA A 138 3.91 12.68 -9.14
N VAL A 139 3.54 12.88 -10.41
CA VAL A 139 3.83 11.91 -11.49
C VAL A 139 5.33 11.73 -11.68
N ALA A 140 6.12 12.81 -11.71
CA ALA A 140 7.58 12.69 -11.85
C ALA A 140 8.23 11.95 -10.67
N ALA A 141 7.74 12.18 -9.44
CA ALA A 141 8.21 11.47 -8.27
C ALA A 141 7.87 9.97 -8.33
N LEU A 142 6.64 9.62 -8.75
CA LEU A 142 6.22 8.22 -8.90
C LEU A 142 6.98 7.50 -10.02
N ASP A 143 7.18 8.14 -11.17
CA ASP A 143 8.01 7.62 -12.27
C ASP A 143 9.46 7.42 -11.83
N GLY A 144 9.96 8.21 -10.88
CA GLY A 144 11.27 8.00 -10.26
C GLY A 144 11.37 6.67 -9.50
N LEU A 145 10.26 6.19 -8.91
CA LEU A 145 10.21 4.94 -8.16
C LEU A 145 10.26 3.69 -9.05
N THR A 146 10.06 3.82 -10.36
CA THR A 146 10.17 2.70 -11.33
C THR A 146 11.56 2.59 -11.95
N ARG A 147 12.49 3.49 -11.61
CA ARG A 147 13.88 3.44 -12.11
C ARG A 147 14.75 2.54 -11.24
N PRO A 148 15.71 1.80 -11.83
CA PRO A 148 16.72 1.08 -11.07
C PRO A 148 17.44 1.99 -10.07
N ASP A 149 17.55 1.55 -8.82
CA ASP A 149 18.29 2.22 -7.76
C ASP A 149 18.84 1.12 -6.82
N PRO A 150 20.16 0.89 -6.79
CA PRO A 150 20.76 -0.19 -6.01
C PRO A 150 20.65 0.02 -4.49
N GLU A 151 20.34 1.24 -4.03
CA GLU A 151 20.23 1.57 -2.61
C GLU A 151 18.79 1.50 -2.09
N ALA A 152 17.81 1.33 -2.97
CA ALA A 152 16.39 1.40 -2.62
C ALA A 152 15.69 0.03 -2.73
N ASP A 153 15.61 -0.69 -1.60
CA ASP A 153 14.84 -1.93 -1.46
C ASP A 153 13.31 -1.72 -1.61
N ALA A 154 12.55 -2.82 -1.68
CA ALA A 154 11.09 -2.77 -1.84
C ALA A 154 10.38 -1.94 -0.75
N ALA A 155 10.91 -1.96 0.48
CA ALA A 155 10.38 -1.18 1.59
C ALA A 155 10.62 0.32 1.38
N ALA A 156 11.79 0.72 0.87
CA ALA A 156 12.11 2.08 0.49
C ALA A 156 11.18 2.57 -0.63
N ARG A 157 10.84 1.70 -1.60
CA ARG A 157 9.87 2.04 -2.66
C ARG A 157 8.47 2.31 -2.12
N LEU A 158 7.95 1.48 -1.22
CA LEU A 158 6.65 1.74 -0.58
C LEU A 158 6.66 3.02 0.25
N ARG A 159 7.75 3.28 1.00
CA ARG A 159 7.92 4.55 1.71
C ARG A 159 7.96 5.74 0.75
N GLY A 160 8.55 5.59 -0.44
CA GLY A 160 8.51 6.57 -1.51
C GLY A 160 7.08 6.89 -1.97
N VAL A 161 6.24 5.87 -2.18
CA VAL A 161 4.82 6.06 -2.50
C VAL A 161 4.10 6.85 -1.39
N LEU A 162 4.30 6.46 -0.14
CA LEU A 162 3.73 7.16 1.02
C LEU A 162 4.20 8.61 1.10
N ALA A 163 5.49 8.87 0.82
CA ALA A 163 6.04 10.22 0.80
C ALA A 163 5.35 11.07 -0.29
N VAL A 164 5.12 10.53 -1.49
CA VAL A 164 4.36 11.26 -2.53
C VAL A 164 2.95 11.59 -2.04
N LEU A 165 2.25 10.63 -1.43
CA LEU A 165 0.88 10.85 -0.94
C LEU A 165 0.82 11.86 0.21
N ALA A 166 1.83 11.91 1.07
CA ALA A 166 1.88 12.84 2.21
C ALA A 166 2.12 14.31 1.79
N HIS A 167 2.62 14.55 0.57
CA HIS A 167 2.88 15.89 0.03
C HIS A 167 1.87 16.32 -1.05
N ALA A 168 0.84 15.51 -1.30
CA ALA A 168 -0.19 15.73 -2.32
C ALA A 168 -1.41 16.50 -1.82
#